data_AF-B4E678-F1
#
_entry.id   AF-B4E678-F1
#
_cell.length_a   1.000
_cell.length_b   1.000
_cell.length_c   1.000
_cell.angle_alpha   90.00
_cell.angle_beta   90.00
_cell.angle_gamma   90.00
#
_symmetry.space_group_name_H-M   'P 1'
#
loop_
_entity.id
_entity.type
_entity.pdbx_description
1 polymer ?
#
loop_
_entity_poly.entity_id
_entity_poly.type
_entity_poly.pdbx_seq_one_letter_code
_entity_poly.pdbx_strand_id
1 'polypeptide(L)'
;MSLNAGSTTFAARLLMFMAILLGTAGCSRATDMSPAASTAAGASSGAGAAAASGTMGLKLNALNYTDVPIGAFYVDGTWGGTVPARIGSGGGAIICCVALPKQWHPGLTVNLQWRDDNLYRKDPKALASRVVPVERYDTFSDGFLWVLFFPHDRIKVYASQWMPGYRGFPENLQAPDEACPGNFTLRNSDPQCPNPDKRIMQ
;
A
#
# COMPACT_ATOMS: atom_id res chain seq x y z
N MET A 1 -4.47 -52.57 -42.15
CA MET A 1 -3.00 -52.49 -42.05
C MET A 1 -2.63 -51.80 -40.75
N SER A 2 -1.61 -52.33 -40.06
CA SER A 2 -0.73 -51.73 -39.04
C SER A 2 -1.31 -50.88 -37.88
N LEU A 3 -1.01 -51.35 -36.67
CA LEU A 3 -1.19 -50.65 -35.38
C LEU A 3 0.00 -49.72 -35.08
N ASN A 4 -0.24 -48.70 -34.24
CA ASN A 4 0.71 -48.09 -33.29
C ASN A 4 -0.17 -47.49 -32.16
N ALA A 5 -0.11 -47.84 -30.86
CA ALA A 5 0.94 -48.26 -29.92
C ALA A 5 1.61 -47.07 -29.16
N GLY A 6 1.42 -47.06 -27.83
CA GLY A 6 1.94 -46.04 -26.88
C GLY A 6 0.90 -44.93 -26.54
N SER A 7 0.72 -44.48 -25.29
CA SER A 7 1.44 -44.81 -24.06
C SER A 7 0.56 -44.68 -22.78
N THR A 8 0.96 -45.47 -21.78
CA THR A 8 0.60 -45.49 -20.34
C THR A 8 0.63 -44.12 -19.64
N THR A 9 0.02 -43.83 -18.48
CA THR A 9 -0.77 -44.57 -17.44
C THR A 9 -1.25 -43.55 -16.41
N PHE A 10 -2.46 -43.67 -15.86
CA PHE A 10 -2.78 -43.19 -14.50
C PHE A 10 -3.92 -44.01 -13.89
N ALA A 11 -3.55 -45.13 -13.25
CA ALA A 11 -4.50 -46.02 -12.58
C ALA A 11 -4.54 -45.74 -11.06
N ALA A 12 -5.75 -45.78 -10.51
CA ALA A 12 -6.03 -45.46 -9.10
C ALA A 12 -5.34 -46.39 -8.09
N ARG A 13 -5.12 -45.87 -6.88
CA ARG A 13 -5.04 -46.68 -5.64
C ARG A 13 -5.84 -46.02 -4.51
N LEU A 14 -7.05 -46.53 -4.32
CA LEU A 14 -7.87 -46.39 -3.11
C LEU A 14 -7.51 -47.56 -2.14
N LEU A 15 -8.01 -47.50 -0.90
CA LEU A 15 -7.93 -48.50 0.19
C LEU A 15 -6.69 -48.40 1.11
N MET A 16 -6.75 -48.67 2.43
CA MET A 16 -7.81 -48.50 3.45
C MET A 16 -7.23 -48.86 4.85
N PHE A 17 -7.80 -48.31 5.92
CA PHE A 17 -7.88 -48.82 7.31
C PHE A 17 -6.64 -49.21 8.16
N MET A 18 -6.62 -48.58 9.35
CA MET A 18 -6.32 -49.11 10.72
C MET A 18 -5.05 -49.91 11.04
N ALA A 19 -4.31 -49.40 12.04
CA ALA A 19 -3.90 -50.17 13.22
C ALA A 19 -3.80 -49.24 14.46
N ILE A 20 -4.37 -49.65 15.61
CA ILE A 20 -4.30 -48.95 16.90
C ILE A 20 -3.66 -49.88 17.93
N LEU A 21 -2.64 -49.41 18.65
CA LEU A 21 -2.12 -49.98 19.91
C LEU A 21 -1.62 -48.77 20.75
N LEU A 22 -2.27 -48.36 21.86
CA LEU A 22 -2.07 -48.85 23.25
C LEU A 22 -0.57 -49.06 23.58
N GLY A 23 0.09 -48.44 24.55
CA GLY A 23 -0.16 -47.52 25.68
C GLY A 23 1.23 -47.09 26.23
N THR A 24 1.43 -46.19 27.21
CA THR A 24 1.11 -46.36 28.64
C THR A 24 1.16 -45.04 29.44
N ALA A 25 0.27 -44.94 30.43
CA ALA A 25 0.45 -44.34 31.77
C ALA A 25 1.14 -42.96 31.96
N GLY A 26 0.34 -41.98 32.42
CA GLY A 26 0.78 -40.82 33.20
C GLY A 26 -0.39 -40.32 34.07
N CYS A 27 -0.26 -40.41 35.40
CA CYS A 27 -1.40 -40.28 36.33
C CYS A 27 -1.79 -38.83 36.71
N SER A 28 -2.95 -38.74 37.36
CA SER A 28 -3.82 -37.56 37.56
C SER A 28 -3.29 -36.36 38.35
N ARG A 29 -4.06 -35.26 38.21
CA ARG A 29 -4.06 -34.00 38.98
C ARG A 29 -4.07 -34.18 40.51
N ALA A 30 -3.53 -33.19 41.21
CA ALA A 30 -3.94 -32.81 42.56
C ALA A 30 -3.83 -31.28 42.77
N THR A 31 -4.67 -30.76 43.65
CA THR A 31 -4.74 -29.35 44.10
C THR A 31 -5.18 -29.35 45.58
N ASP A 32 -5.10 -28.28 46.37
CA ASP A 32 -4.71 -26.88 46.16
C ASP A 32 -3.83 -26.41 47.33
N MET A 33 -2.99 -25.36 47.14
CA MET A 33 -2.77 -24.36 48.21
C MET A 33 -2.15 -23.06 47.67
N SER A 34 -2.91 -21.97 47.77
CA SER A 34 -2.40 -20.59 47.71
C SER A 34 -1.83 -20.22 49.10
N PRO A 35 -0.91 -19.23 49.24
CA PRO A 35 -1.31 -17.83 49.04
C PRO A 35 -0.28 -16.89 48.40
N ALA A 36 -0.79 -15.69 48.09
CA ALA A 36 -0.09 -14.41 47.91
C ALA A 36 0.65 -14.13 46.58
N ALA A 37 0.05 -13.20 45.83
CA ALA A 37 0.68 -12.15 45.03
C ALA A 37 1.78 -12.52 44.00
N SER A 38 1.46 -12.36 42.70
CA SER A 38 1.80 -11.12 41.97
C SER A 38 1.52 -11.20 40.46
N THR A 39 1.19 -10.03 39.89
CA THR A 39 1.35 -9.63 38.48
C THR A 39 0.76 -10.49 37.36
N ALA A 40 -0.19 -9.89 36.62
CA ALA A 40 -0.70 -10.42 35.36
C ALA A 40 0.40 -10.58 34.30
N ALA A 41 0.34 -11.67 33.53
CA ALA A 41 1.15 -11.84 32.33
C ALA A 41 0.72 -10.82 31.26
N GLY A 42 1.51 -9.77 31.09
CA GLY A 42 1.31 -8.80 30.02
C GLY A 42 1.53 -9.45 28.67
N ALA A 43 0.56 -9.33 27.77
CA ALA A 43 0.79 -9.58 26.36
C ALA A 43 1.88 -8.61 25.87
N SER A 44 2.95 -9.13 25.28
CA SER A 44 4.03 -8.32 24.71
C SER A 44 3.53 -7.62 23.45
N SER A 45 2.92 -6.45 23.61
CA SER A 45 2.76 -5.49 22.52
C SER A 45 4.16 -5.16 22.01
N GLY A 46 4.44 -5.49 20.75
CA GLY A 46 5.70 -5.16 20.11
C GLY A 46 5.99 -3.66 20.27
N ALA A 47 7.23 -3.33 20.63
CA ALA A 47 7.63 -1.96 20.91
C ALA A 47 7.30 -1.06 19.71
N GLY A 48 6.24 -0.26 19.85
CA GLY A 48 6.03 0.88 18.98
C GLY A 48 7.27 1.76 19.13
N ALA A 49 7.99 1.97 18.03
CA ALA A 49 9.08 2.93 18.00
C ALA A 49 8.54 4.25 18.54
N ALA A 50 9.01 4.68 19.71
CA ALA A 50 8.52 5.88 20.36
C ALA A 50 8.73 7.03 19.37
N ALA A 51 7.63 7.62 18.89
CA ALA A 51 7.67 8.66 17.88
C ALA A 51 8.60 9.77 18.40
N ALA A 52 9.76 9.93 17.76
CA ALA A 52 10.77 10.89 18.18
C ALA A 52 10.08 12.25 18.34
N SER A 53 10.25 12.89 19.49
CA SER A 53 9.43 14.03 19.92
C SER A 53 9.57 15.22 18.97
N GLY A 54 8.71 15.26 17.95
CA GLY A 54 8.87 16.12 16.77
C GLY A 54 8.42 15.50 15.46
N THR A 55 8.21 14.18 15.39
CA THR A 55 7.75 13.43 14.19
C THR A 55 6.30 12.97 14.30
N MET A 56 5.67 12.73 13.14
CA MET A 56 4.36 12.10 12.97
C MET A 56 4.47 10.94 11.99
N GLY A 57 3.80 9.83 12.30
CA GLY A 57 3.68 8.70 11.39
C GLY A 57 2.49 8.90 10.46
N LEU A 58 2.72 8.79 9.15
CA LEU A 58 1.72 8.96 8.12
C LEU A 58 1.47 7.65 7.37
N LYS A 59 0.21 7.42 7.01
CA LYS A 59 -0.22 6.30 6.16
C LYS A 59 0.24 6.57 4.73
N LEU A 60 1.04 5.69 4.12
CA LEU A 60 1.51 5.86 2.76
C LEU A 60 0.40 5.49 1.77
N ASN A 61 0.14 6.37 0.80
CA ASN A 61 -0.83 6.15 -0.27
C ASN A 61 -0.42 6.93 -1.53
N ALA A 62 -1.04 6.65 -2.67
CA ALA A 62 -0.70 7.30 -3.94
C ALA A 62 -1.91 7.47 -4.86
N LEU A 63 -1.80 8.46 -5.74
CA LEU A 63 -2.69 8.67 -6.87
C LEU A 63 -1.86 8.69 -8.15
N ASN A 64 -2.40 8.11 -9.21
CA ASN A 64 -1.76 7.97 -10.51
C ASN A 64 -2.68 8.54 -11.59
N TYR A 65 -2.40 9.79 -11.96
CA TYR A 65 -3.00 10.49 -13.08
C TYR A 65 -2.24 10.22 -14.39
N THR A 66 -1.48 9.13 -14.50
CA THR A 66 -0.92 8.67 -15.77
C THR A 66 -1.74 7.52 -16.33
N ASP A 67 -1.46 7.16 -17.59
CA ASP A 67 -2.10 6.05 -18.29
C ASP A 67 -1.34 4.72 -18.12
N VAL A 68 -0.34 4.67 -17.24
CA VAL A 68 0.52 3.51 -16.98
C VAL A 68 0.45 3.14 -15.49
N PRO A 69 0.08 1.89 -15.12
CA PRO A 69 0.05 1.47 -13.73
C PRO A 69 1.43 1.52 -13.07
N ILE A 70 1.44 1.80 -11.76
CA ILE A 70 2.63 1.66 -10.91
C ILE A 70 2.57 0.30 -10.21
N GLY A 71 3.39 -0.64 -10.65
CA GLY A 71 3.45 -2.00 -10.10
C GLY A 71 4.11 -2.09 -8.72
N ALA A 72 4.90 -1.09 -8.32
CA ALA A 72 5.35 -0.89 -6.94
C ALA A 72 5.87 0.54 -6.75
N PHE A 73 5.69 1.11 -5.56
CA PHE A 73 6.45 2.28 -5.12
C PHE A 73 6.91 2.16 -3.67
N TYR A 74 7.94 2.93 -3.33
CA TYR A 74 8.57 2.98 -2.01
C TYR A 74 8.91 4.43 -1.66
N VAL A 75 8.68 4.84 -0.42
CA VAL A 75 9.11 6.13 0.12
C VAL A 75 10.02 5.88 1.31
N ASP A 76 11.27 6.35 1.22
CA ASP A 76 12.32 6.12 2.23
C ASP A 76 12.45 4.63 2.62
N GLY A 77 12.36 3.75 1.62
CA GLY A 77 12.38 2.29 1.76
C GLY A 77 11.06 1.64 2.18
N THR A 78 10.06 2.43 2.63
CA THR A 78 8.74 1.93 3.00
C THR A 78 7.91 1.62 1.75
N TRP A 79 7.51 0.36 1.55
CA TRP A 79 6.66 -0.04 0.43
C TRP A 79 5.25 0.55 0.56
N GLY A 80 4.72 1.11 -0.54
CA GLY A 80 3.43 1.80 -0.58
C GLY A 80 2.33 1.12 -1.39
N GLY A 81 2.60 -0.02 -2.03
CA GLY A 81 1.60 -0.76 -2.81
C GLY A 81 1.73 -0.67 -4.33
N THR A 82 0.72 -1.20 -5.01
CA THR A 82 0.41 -0.99 -6.44
C THR A 82 -0.54 0.20 -6.60
N VAL A 83 -0.45 0.92 -7.72
CA VAL A 83 -1.32 2.07 -8.02
C VAL A 83 -1.90 1.95 -9.44
N PRO A 84 -3.19 1.62 -9.59
CA PRO A 84 -3.86 1.61 -10.90
C PRO A 84 -3.79 2.96 -11.60
N ALA A 85 -3.79 2.93 -12.93
CA ALA A 85 -3.81 4.12 -13.79
C ALA A 85 -5.23 4.68 -13.90
N ARG A 86 -5.42 5.98 -13.63
CA ARG A 86 -6.71 6.69 -13.70
C ARG A 86 -7.81 6.05 -12.85
N ILE A 87 -8.60 5.12 -13.40
CA ILE A 87 -9.76 4.51 -12.74
C ILE A 87 -9.30 3.53 -11.65
N GLY A 88 -9.88 3.64 -10.45
CA GLY A 88 -9.44 2.84 -9.29
C GLY A 88 -8.07 3.26 -8.74
N SER A 89 -7.60 4.45 -9.10
CA SER A 89 -6.40 5.04 -8.54
C SER A 89 -6.69 5.69 -7.18
N GLY A 90 -5.84 5.42 -6.19
CA GLY A 90 -6.16 5.69 -4.78
C GLY A 90 -7.02 4.57 -4.19
N GLY A 91 -6.61 4.04 -3.04
CA GLY A 91 -7.20 2.81 -2.49
C GLY A 91 -6.38 1.54 -2.76
N GLY A 92 -5.14 1.70 -3.26
CA GLY A 92 -4.09 0.71 -3.02
C GLY A 92 -3.88 0.49 -1.51
N ALA A 93 -3.11 -0.55 -1.15
CA ALA A 93 -2.91 -0.93 0.25
C ALA A 93 -2.45 0.27 1.11
N ILE A 94 -3.29 0.68 2.07
CA ILE A 94 -2.96 1.75 3.02
C ILE A 94 -1.96 1.18 4.02
N ILE A 95 -0.68 1.52 3.87
CA ILE A 95 0.41 0.95 4.66
C ILE A 95 0.91 1.97 5.69
N CYS A 96 1.11 1.50 6.92
CA CYS A 96 1.73 2.28 7.98
C CYS A 96 3.23 1.94 8.09
N CYS A 97 4.15 2.89 8.25
CA CYS A 97 3.97 4.35 8.17
C CYS A 97 5.29 5.00 7.72
N VAL A 98 5.22 6.13 7.03
CA VAL A 98 6.39 6.99 6.78
C VAL A 98 6.42 8.10 7.85
N ALA A 99 7.60 8.40 8.39
CA ALA A 99 7.76 9.42 9.41
C ALA A 99 8.14 10.77 8.78
N LEU A 100 7.39 11.83 9.10
CA LEU A 100 7.72 13.22 8.75
C LEU A 100 7.77 14.10 10.00
N PRO A 101 8.46 15.26 9.99
CA PRO A 101 8.40 16.21 11.10
C PRO A 101 6.98 16.81 11.23
N LYS A 102 6.53 17.08 12.46
CA LYS A 102 5.21 17.71 12.73
C LYS A 102 5.10 19.14 12.20
N GLN A 103 6.23 19.81 12.03
CA GLN A 103 6.34 21.13 11.41
C GLN A 103 7.13 20.98 10.13
N TRP A 104 6.56 21.42 9.01
CA TRP A 104 7.26 21.48 7.73
C TRP A 104 8.39 22.51 7.79
N HIS A 105 9.49 22.25 7.08
CA HIS A 105 10.59 23.20 6.88
C HIS A 105 11.07 23.19 5.41
N PRO A 106 11.66 24.30 4.93
CA PRO A 106 12.31 24.32 3.62
C PRO A 106 13.36 23.20 3.49
N GLY A 107 13.44 22.57 2.32
CA GLY A 107 14.35 21.46 2.06
C GLY A 107 13.89 20.09 2.56
N LEU A 108 12.71 19.97 3.18
CA LEU A 108 12.12 18.67 3.50
C LEU A 108 11.87 17.87 2.21
N THR A 109 12.45 16.67 2.14
CA THR A 109 12.43 15.78 0.97
C THR A 109 12.25 14.33 1.41
N VAL A 110 11.86 13.47 0.46
CA VAL A 110 11.84 12.00 0.61
C VAL A 110 12.50 11.33 -0.59
N ASN A 111 13.06 10.14 -0.41
CA ASN A 111 13.51 9.27 -1.50
C ASN A 111 12.32 8.45 -2.02
N LEU A 112 11.82 8.79 -3.20
CA LEU A 112 10.80 8.02 -3.89
C LEU A 112 11.47 7.04 -4.87
N GLN A 113 11.07 5.77 -4.82
CA GLN A 113 11.40 4.76 -5.82
C GLN A 113 10.11 4.15 -6.37
N TRP A 114 10.06 3.86 -7.67
CA TRP A 114 8.88 3.25 -8.29
C TRP A 114 9.21 2.42 -9.51
N ARG A 115 8.31 1.50 -9.84
CA ARG A 115 8.32 0.73 -11.08
C ARG A 115 6.95 0.86 -11.73
N ASP A 116 6.91 1.48 -12.90
CA ASP A 116 5.75 1.42 -13.79
C ASP A 116 5.79 0.13 -14.63
N ASP A 117 4.69 -0.19 -15.32
CA ASP A 117 4.63 -1.38 -16.17
C ASP A 117 5.61 -1.29 -17.36
N ASN A 118 6.03 -0.10 -17.78
CA ASN A 118 7.01 0.07 -18.86
C ASN A 118 8.42 -0.37 -18.42
N LEU A 119 8.82 -0.05 -17.19
CA LEU A 119 10.05 -0.53 -16.56
C LEU A 119 9.97 -2.04 -16.30
N TYR A 120 8.85 -2.53 -15.74
CA TYR A 120 8.66 -3.95 -15.44
C TYR A 120 8.80 -4.84 -16.68
N ARG A 121 8.26 -4.43 -17.84
CA ARG A 121 8.41 -5.17 -19.11
C ARG A 121 9.85 -5.23 -19.64
N LYS A 122 10.74 -4.34 -19.19
CA LYS A 122 12.16 -4.33 -19.57
C LYS A 122 13.00 -5.14 -18.59
N ASP A 123 12.78 -4.93 -17.30
CA ASP A 123 13.38 -5.70 -16.21
C ASP A 123 12.41 -5.72 -15.00
N PRO A 124 11.93 -6.90 -14.56
CA PRO A 124 11.11 -7.04 -13.37
C PRO A 124 11.71 -6.48 -12.07
N LYS A 125 13.03 -6.24 -12.02
CA LYS A 125 13.75 -5.66 -10.88
C LYS A 125 14.02 -4.16 -11.01
N ALA A 126 13.81 -3.54 -12.16
CA ALA A 126 14.09 -2.13 -12.37
C ALA A 126 13.23 -1.22 -11.47
N LEU A 127 13.85 -0.18 -10.92
CA LEU A 127 13.19 0.90 -10.20
C LEU A 127 13.73 2.24 -10.73
N ALA A 128 12.83 3.15 -11.07
CA ALA A 128 13.16 4.57 -11.14
C ALA A 128 13.29 5.13 -9.71
N SER A 129 14.10 6.18 -9.54
CA SER A 129 14.35 6.82 -8.25
C SER A 129 14.43 8.34 -8.41
N ARG A 130 13.89 9.08 -7.44
CA ARG A 130 13.93 10.54 -7.38
C ARG A 130 13.85 11.00 -5.93
N VAL A 131 14.69 11.98 -5.56
CA VAL A 131 14.48 12.76 -4.33
C VAL A 131 13.41 13.80 -4.64
N VAL A 132 12.30 13.77 -3.93
CA VAL A 132 11.13 14.64 -4.18
C VAL A 132 10.92 15.54 -2.96
N PRO A 133 10.75 16.87 -3.13
CA PRO A 133 10.37 17.74 -2.04
C PRO A 133 8.99 17.37 -1.51
N VAL A 134 8.83 17.40 -0.19
CA VAL A 134 7.50 17.35 0.43
C VAL A 134 6.94 18.76 0.39
N GLU A 135 5.78 18.92 -0.23
CA GLU A 135 5.06 20.18 -0.31
C GLU A 135 4.67 20.72 1.07
N ARG A 136 4.56 22.04 1.19
CA ARG A 136 4.30 22.71 2.48
C ARG A 136 2.97 22.23 3.09
N TYR A 137 3.03 21.79 4.34
CA TYR A 137 1.86 21.46 5.17
C TYR A 137 1.89 22.24 6.49
N ASP A 138 0.70 22.52 7.03
CA ASP A 138 0.52 22.99 8.40
C ASP A 138 0.47 21.80 9.37
N THR A 139 0.67 22.01 10.67
CA THR A 139 0.78 20.90 11.65
C THR A 139 -0.55 20.16 11.86
N PHE A 140 -0.50 18.83 11.74
CA PHE A 140 -1.58 17.90 12.09
C PHE A 140 -1.01 16.65 12.82
N SER A 141 -1.88 15.73 13.25
CA SER A 141 -1.51 14.59 14.12
C SER A 141 -1.73 13.19 13.52
N ASP A 142 -2.64 13.04 12.56
CA ASP A 142 -2.86 11.81 11.78
C ASP A 142 -3.28 12.19 10.34
N GLY A 143 -2.92 11.34 9.38
CA GLY A 143 -3.19 11.54 7.98
C GLY A 143 -2.35 10.61 7.10
N PHE A 144 -2.10 11.10 5.89
CA PHE A 144 -1.45 10.36 4.83
C PHE A 144 -0.24 11.11 4.27
N LEU A 145 0.72 10.33 3.78
CA LEU A 145 1.72 10.80 2.83
C LEU A 145 1.26 10.35 1.45
N TRP A 146 0.89 11.32 0.62
CA TRP A 146 0.37 11.10 -0.73
C TRP A 146 1.48 11.29 -1.76
N VAL A 147 1.76 10.26 -2.56
CA VAL A 147 2.58 10.36 -3.77
C VAL A 147 1.65 10.53 -4.97
N LEU A 148 1.74 11.65 -5.68
CA LEU A 148 0.93 11.91 -6.88
C LEU A 148 1.81 11.82 -8.12
N PHE A 149 1.55 10.82 -8.97
CA PHE A 149 2.14 10.68 -10.30
C PHE A 149 1.25 11.40 -11.32
N PHE A 150 1.80 12.38 -12.02
CA PHE A 150 1.14 13.16 -13.06
C PHE A 150 1.69 12.79 -14.46
N PRO A 151 0.98 13.14 -15.54
CA PRO A 151 1.53 13.14 -16.89
C PRO A 151 2.85 13.94 -16.98
N HIS A 152 3.60 13.70 -18.06
CA HIS A 152 4.86 14.39 -18.34
C HIS A 152 5.92 14.25 -17.23
N ASP A 153 5.93 13.09 -16.57
CA ASP A 153 6.92 12.68 -15.57
C ASP A 153 6.98 13.58 -14.32
N ARG A 154 5.92 14.37 -14.09
CA ARG A 154 5.76 15.24 -12.92
C ARG A 154 5.29 14.43 -11.72
N ILE A 155 5.92 14.64 -10.56
CA ILE A 155 5.60 13.95 -9.31
C ILE A 155 5.52 14.99 -8.19
N LYS A 156 4.50 14.88 -7.34
CA LYS A 156 4.37 15.69 -6.11
C LYS A 156 4.17 14.79 -4.89
N VAL A 157 4.70 15.21 -3.74
CA VAL A 157 4.52 14.52 -2.46
C VAL A 157 3.89 15.48 -1.47
N TYR A 158 2.78 15.07 -0.85
CA TYR A 158 2.05 15.89 0.13
C TYR A 158 1.78 15.13 1.42
N ALA A 159 1.96 15.78 2.56
CA ALA A 159 1.39 15.34 3.82
C ALA A 159 -0.01 15.97 3.98
N SER A 160 -1.05 15.17 4.23
CA SER A 160 -2.40 15.71 4.50
C SER A 160 -3.27 14.80 5.35
N GLN A 161 -4.06 15.39 6.24
CA GLN A 161 -5.15 14.75 6.97
C GLN A 161 -6.42 14.53 6.10
N TRP A 162 -6.48 15.11 4.91
CA TRP A 162 -7.64 15.06 4.03
C TRP A 162 -7.49 14.00 2.93
N MET A 163 -8.63 13.47 2.48
CA MET A 163 -8.74 12.62 1.29
C MET A 163 -8.96 13.47 0.03
N PRO A 164 -8.65 12.97 -1.17
CA PRO A 164 -8.96 13.66 -2.42
C PRO A 164 -10.45 14.03 -2.51
N GLY A 165 -10.74 15.16 -3.16
CA GLY A 165 -12.10 15.69 -3.28
C GLY A 165 -12.57 16.60 -2.13
N TYR A 166 -11.97 16.52 -0.95
CA TYR A 166 -12.31 17.40 0.18
C TYR A 166 -11.67 18.78 0.07
N ARG A 167 -12.34 19.81 0.60
CA ARG A 167 -11.92 21.25 0.59
C ARG A 167 -10.61 21.55 1.37
N GLY A 168 -9.95 20.54 1.90
CA GLY A 168 -8.63 20.65 2.54
C GLY A 168 -7.56 19.74 1.93
N PHE A 169 -7.90 18.94 0.90
CA PHE A 169 -6.90 18.18 0.17
C PHE A 169 -5.93 19.16 -0.52
N PRO A 170 -4.64 18.83 -0.67
CA PRO A 170 -3.69 19.70 -1.34
C PRO A 170 -4.18 20.12 -2.73
N GLU A 171 -4.14 21.43 -2.97
CA GLU A 171 -4.70 22.11 -4.15
C GLU A 171 -6.22 21.83 -4.39
N ASN A 172 -6.97 21.19 -3.50
CA ASN A 172 -8.33 20.69 -3.73
C ASN A 172 -8.42 19.74 -4.95
N LEU A 173 -7.36 18.95 -5.20
CA LEU A 173 -7.37 17.94 -6.25
C LEU A 173 -8.43 16.86 -5.97
N GLN A 174 -9.05 16.37 -7.03
CA GLN A 174 -10.00 15.26 -7.00
C GLN A 174 -9.26 13.94 -7.22
N ALA A 175 -9.89 12.81 -6.93
CA ALA A 175 -9.30 11.51 -7.28
C ALA A 175 -9.14 11.37 -8.82
N PRO A 176 -8.18 10.58 -9.34
CA PRO A 176 -7.96 10.46 -10.79
C PRO A 176 -9.15 9.85 -11.56
N ASP A 177 -10.07 9.18 -10.85
CA ASP A 177 -11.30 8.57 -11.35
C ASP A 177 -12.56 9.47 -11.24
N GLU A 178 -12.39 10.71 -10.78
CA GLU A 178 -13.45 11.73 -10.71
C GLU A 178 -14.16 11.92 -12.06
N ALA A 179 -15.49 11.79 -12.04
CA ALA A 179 -16.34 11.98 -13.19
C ALA A 179 -16.39 13.45 -13.61
N CYS A 180 -16.42 13.69 -14.93
CA CYS A 180 -16.63 15.02 -15.47
C CYS A 180 -18.08 15.47 -15.19
N PRO A 181 -18.33 16.66 -14.60
CA PRO A 181 -19.67 17.09 -14.24
C PRO A 181 -20.66 17.02 -15.41
N GLY A 182 -21.77 16.30 -15.21
CA GLY A 182 -22.83 16.13 -16.21
C GLY A 182 -22.47 15.21 -17.40
N ASN A 183 -21.35 14.49 -17.35
CA ASN A 183 -20.84 13.66 -18.45
C ASN A 183 -20.36 12.28 -17.94
N PHE A 184 -20.35 11.26 -18.80
CA PHE A 184 -19.84 9.92 -18.49
C PHE A 184 -18.33 9.77 -18.79
N THR A 185 -17.60 10.87 -18.76
CA THR A 185 -16.17 10.98 -19.09
C THR A 185 -15.34 11.30 -17.85
N LEU A 186 -14.03 11.10 -17.90
CA LEU A 186 -13.14 11.39 -16.76
C LEU A 186 -12.71 12.87 -16.75
N ARG A 187 -12.89 13.53 -15.60
CA ARG A 187 -12.54 14.96 -15.44
C ARG A 187 -11.06 15.28 -15.64
N ASN A 188 -10.21 14.29 -15.37
CA ASN A 188 -8.76 14.46 -15.21
C ASN A 188 -7.95 13.84 -16.36
N SER A 189 -8.60 13.22 -17.34
CA SER A 189 -7.93 12.52 -18.46
C SER A 189 -8.67 12.61 -19.79
N ASP A 190 -9.97 12.93 -19.82
CA ASP A 190 -10.77 12.90 -21.04
C ASP A 190 -10.80 14.26 -21.78
N PRO A 191 -10.35 14.33 -23.05
CA PRO A 191 -10.41 15.56 -23.85
C PRO A 191 -11.84 16.10 -24.08
N GLN A 192 -12.87 15.27 -23.92
CA GLN A 192 -14.27 15.65 -24.10
C GLN A 192 -14.90 16.28 -22.85
N CYS A 193 -14.21 16.25 -21.70
CA CYS A 193 -14.74 16.89 -20.50
C CYS A 193 -14.82 18.42 -20.70
N PRO A 194 -16.00 19.07 -20.57
CA PRO A 194 -16.12 20.52 -20.82
C PRO A 194 -15.37 21.40 -19.80
N ASN A 195 -15.07 20.87 -18.62
CA ASN A 195 -14.36 21.58 -17.55
C ASN A 195 -13.33 20.66 -16.87
N PRO A 196 -12.24 20.30 -17.57
CA PRO A 196 -11.25 19.37 -17.05
C PRO A 196 -10.36 20.04 -16.01
N ASP A 197 -9.79 19.26 -15.09
CA ASP A 197 -8.78 19.82 -14.18
C ASP A 197 -7.46 20.04 -14.93
N LYS A 198 -7.29 21.28 -15.41
CA LYS A 198 -6.11 21.71 -16.17
C LYS A 198 -4.80 21.49 -15.41
N ARG A 199 -4.81 21.37 -14.08
CA ARG A 199 -3.59 21.14 -13.27
C ARG A 199 -3.06 19.71 -13.38
N ILE A 200 -3.85 18.79 -13.93
CA ILE A 200 -3.41 17.43 -14.24
C ILE A 200 -2.67 17.40 -15.59
N MET A 201 -3.12 18.21 -16.55
CA MET A 201 -2.66 18.19 -17.96
C MET A 201 -1.48 19.12 -18.28
N GLN A 202 -0.89 19.75 -17.26
CA GLN A 202 0.26 20.68 -17.37
C GLN A 202 1.58 20.01 -17.00
#